data_AF-A0A1I3K3M8-F1
#
_entry.id   AF-A0A1I3K3M8-F1
#
_cell.length_a   1.000
_cell.length_b   1.000
_cell.length_c   1.000
_cell.angle_alpha   90.00
_cell.angle_beta   90.00
_cell.angle_gamma   90.00
#
_symmetry.space_group_name_H-M   'P 1'
#
loop_
_entity.id
_entity.type
_entity.pdbx_description
1 polymer ?
#
loop_
_entity_poly.entity_id
_entity_poly.type
_entity_poly.pdbx_seq_one_letter_code
_entity_poly.pdbx_strand_id
1 'polypeptide(L)' 'MKEYILQKERIFHFLSLALIAGSLFLPDPIHKIVVLETGILGLLILSSLKRQKILVLIYLFLFFAAGIFYYLITEGKLHF' A
#
# COMPACT_ATOMS: atom_id res chain seq x y z
N MET A 1 -28.65 1.35 -6.71
CA MET A 1 -27.37 2.06 -7.03
C MET A 1 -26.34 2.03 -5.89
N LYS A 2 -26.72 2.11 -4.61
CA LYS A 2 -25.76 2.07 -3.48
C LYS A 2 -24.97 0.75 -3.35
N GLU A 3 -25.58 -0.39 -3.65
CA GLU A 3 -24.91 -1.71 -3.53
C GLU A 3 -23.78 -1.91 -4.55
N TYR A 4 -23.96 -1.43 -5.79
CA TYR A 4 -22.91 -1.51 -6.82
C TYR A 4 -21.65 -0.71 -6.46
N ILE A 5 -21.81 0.42 -5.75
CA ILE A 5 -20.69 1.23 -5.27
C ILE A 5 -19.95 0.49 -4.16
N LEU A 6 -20.68 -0.06 -3.18
CA LEU A 6 -20.11 -0.86 -2.09
C LEU A 6 -19.37 -2.12 -2.58
N GLN A 7 -19.84 -2.74 -3.66
CA GLN A 7 -19.20 -3.92 -4.23
C GLN A 7 -17.86 -3.58 -4.92
N LYS A 8 -17.82 -2.49 -5.68
CA LYS A 8 -16.59 -1.98 -6.32
C LYS A 8 -15.54 -1.57 -5.28
N GLU A 9 -15.95 -0.94 -4.19
CA GLU A 9 -15.04 -0.60 -3.09
C GLU A 9 -14.40 -1.83 -2.45
N ARG A 10 -15.16 -2.91 -2.27
CA ARG A 10 -14.66 -4.16 -1.68
C ARG A 10 -13.64 -4.82 -2.60
N ILE A 11 -13.91 -4.81 -3.91
CA ILE A 11 -12.98 -5.32 -4.92
C ILE A 11 -11.68 -4.51 -4.91
N PHE A 12 -11.76 -3.18 -4.83
CA PHE A 12 -10.58 -2.33 -4.79
C PHE A 12 -9.73 -2.57 -3.53
N HIS A 13 -10.39 -2.68 -2.37
CA HIS A 13 -9.71 -3.02 -1.11
C HIS A 13 -9.01 -4.38 -1.21
N PHE A 14 -9.70 -5.38 -1.76
CA PHE A 14 -9.16 -6.73 -1.93
C PHE A 14 -8.00 -6.75 -2.94
N LEU A 15 -8.09 -5.97 -4.02
CA LEU A 15 -7.03 -5.83 -5.01
C LEU A 15 -5.78 -5.21 -4.40
N SER A 16 -5.92 -4.14 -3.61
CA SER A 16 -4.79 -3.54 -2.91
C SER A 16 -4.17 -4.48 -1.88
N LEU A 17 -4.98 -5.24 -1.14
CA LEU A 17 -4.47 -6.26 -0.23
C LEU A 17 -3.75 -7.39 -0.98
N ALA A 18 -4.28 -7.81 -2.14
CA ALA A 18 -3.65 -8.80 -3.00
C ALA A 18 -2.31 -8.30 -3.56
N LEU A 19 -2.19 -7.01 -3.93
CA LEU A 19 -0.92 -6.40 -4.33
C LEU A 19 0.08 -6.44 -3.17
N ILE A 20 -0.33 -6.04 -1.97
CA ILE A 20 0.55 -6.05 -0.79
C ILE A 20 1.02 -7.47 -0.48
N ALA A 21 0.11 -8.44 -0.46
CA ALA A 21 0.45 -9.85 -0.24
C ALA A 21 1.36 -10.39 -1.36
N GLY A 22 1.07 -10.06 -2.62
CA GLY A 22 1.85 -10.44 -3.78
C GLY A 22 3.27 -9.85 -3.76
N SER A 23 3.44 -8.65 -3.23
CA SER A 23 4.74 -7.99 -3.11
C SER A 23 5.73 -8.81 -2.26
N LEU A 24 5.24 -9.53 -1.25
CA LEU A 24 6.08 -10.35 -0.36
C LEU A 24 6.80 -11.48 -1.10
N PHE A 25 6.21 -11.97 -2.19
CA PHE A 25 6.75 -13.06 -3.00
C PHE A 25 7.70 -12.58 -4.11
N LEU A 26 7.89 -11.27 -4.29
CA LEU A 26 8.81 -10.75 -5.29
C LEU A 26 10.26 -10.89 -4.82
N PRO A 27 11.16 -11.44 -5.66
CA PRO A 27 12.57 -11.60 -5.31
C PRO A 27 13.34 -10.28 -5.42
N ASP A 28 12.96 -9.42 -6.37
CA ASP A 28 13.62 -8.14 -6.58
C ASP A 28 13.14 -7.09 -5.56
N PRO A 29 14.04 -6.51 -4.75
CA PRO A 29 13.68 -5.60 -3.67
C PRO A 29 13.07 -4.29 -4.17
N ILE A 30 13.49 -3.81 -5.34
CA ILE A 30 12.95 -2.59 -5.96
C ILE A 30 11.50 -2.85 -6.39
N HIS A 31 11.25 -3.92 -7.14
CA HIS A 31 9.90 -4.28 -7.57
C HIS A 31 8.98 -4.62 -6.39
N LYS A 32 9.51 -5.29 -5.35
CA LYS A 32 8.78 -5.56 -4.09
C LYS A 32 8.24 -4.27 -3.50
N ILE A 33 9.09 -3.25 -3.37
CA ILE A 33 8.72 -2.00 -2.72
C ILE A 33 7.78 -1.19 -3.60
N VAL A 34 8.01 -1.13 -4.92
CA VAL A 34 7.09 -0.46 -5.85
C VAL A 34 5.68 -1.08 -5.78
N VAL A 35 5.58 -2.41 -5.75
CA VAL A 35 4.28 -3.10 -5.64
C VAL A 35 3.64 -2.89 -4.27
N LEU A 36 4.44 -2.87 -3.20
CA LEU A 36 3.96 -2.57 -1.85
C LEU A 36 3.39 -1.14 -1.75
N GLU A 37 4.15 -0.14 -2.22
CA GLU A 37 3.75 1.27 -2.19
C GLU A 37 2.51 1.54 -3.03
N THR A 38 2.41 0.94 -4.23
CA THR A 38 1.21 1.04 -5.07
C THR A 38 -0.01 0.39 -4.41
N GLY A 39 0.17 -0.74 -3.71
CA GLY A 39 -0.87 -1.35 -2.88
C GLY A 39 -1.34 -0.43 -1.74
N ILE A 40 -0.41 0.17 -1.00
CA ILE A 40 -0.71 1.10 0.11
C ILE A 40 -1.41 2.37 -0.42
N LEU A 41 -0.97 2.93 -1.55
CA LEU A 41 -1.61 4.07 -2.21
C LEU A 41 -3.07 3.78 -2.58
N GLY A 42 -3.35 2.57 -3.11
CA GLY A 42 -4.71 2.14 -3.42
C GLY A 42 -5.61 2.12 -2.18
N LEU A 43 -5.10 1.64 -1.04
CA LEU A 43 -5.81 1.68 0.23
C LEU A 43 -6.00 3.10 0.76
N LEU A 44 -4.99 3.96 0.60
CA LEU A 44 -5.01 5.34 1.06
C LEU A 44 -6.07 6.17 0.32
N ILE A 45 -6.16 6.03 -1.01
CA ILE A 45 -7.20 6.65 -1.83
C ILE A 45 -8.59 6.15 -1.39
N LEU A 46 -8.73 4.83 -1.20
CA LEU A 46 -10.01 4.24 -0.79
C LEU A 46 -10.45 4.72 0.61
N SER A 47 -9.53 4.76 1.58
CA SER A 47 -9.82 5.27 2.93
C SER A 47 -10.11 6.76 2.96
N SER A 48 -9.46 7.54 2.08
CA SER A 48 -9.76 8.97 1.90
C SER A 48 -11.18 9.17 1.35
N LEU A 49 -11.57 8.38 0.35
CA LEU A 49 -12.93 8.38 -0.21
C LEU A 49 -13.98 8.04 0.86
N LYS A 50 -13.66 7.08 1.75
CA LYS A 50 -14.51 6.69 2.88
C LYS A 50 -14.50 7.67 4.05
N ARG A 51 -13.74 8.77 3.97
CA ARG A 51 -13.51 9.75 5.05
C ARG A 51 -13.05 9.10 6.36
N GLN A 52 -12.38 7.94 6.27
CA GLN A 52 -11.88 7.20 7.42
C GLN A 52 -10.55 7.80 7.90
N LYS A 53 -10.63 8.92 8.61
CA LYS A 53 -9.47 9.74 9.02
C LYS A 53 -8.36 8.92 9.71
N ILE A 54 -8.73 7.98 10.57
CA ILE A 54 -7.78 7.13 11.31
C ILE A 54 -7.02 6.21 10.35
N LEU A 55 -7.73 5.52 9.44
CA LEU A 55 -7.11 4.62 8.48
C LEU A 55 -6.24 5.36 7.46
N VAL A 56 -6.65 6.56 7.04
CA VAL A 56 -5.82 7.43 6.20
C VAL A 56 -4.49 7.76 6.90
N LEU A 57 -4.53 8.15 8.18
CA LEU A 57 -3.31 8.43 8.97
C LEU A 57 -2.40 7.20 9.07
N ILE A 58 -2.97 6.03 9.32
CA ILE A 58 -2.22 4.77 9.39
C ILE A 58 -1.57 4.45 8.05
N TYR A 59 -2.32 4.47 6.95
CA TYR A 59 -1.77 4.16 5.63
C TYR A 59 -0.75 5.21 5.17
N LEU A 60 -0.93 6.47 5.53
CA LEU A 60 0.03 7.53 5.26
C LEU A 60 1.34 7.27 6.00
N PHE A 61 1.26 6.92 7.30
CA PHE A 61 2.44 6.55 8.07
C PHE A 61 3.15 5.32 7.50
N LEU A 62 2.41 4.27 7.13
CA LEU A 62 2.97 3.09 6.46
C LEU A 62 3.64 3.43 5.13
N PHE A 63 3.04 4.32 4.34
CA PHE A 63 3.59 4.76 3.06
C PHE A 63 4.95 5.46 3.25
N PHE A 64 5.02 6.43 4.17
CA PHE A 64 6.29 7.10 4.47
C PHE A 64 7.32 6.16 5.08
N ALA A 65 6.91 5.26 5.98
CA ALA A 65 7.81 4.26 6.55
C ALA A 65 8.40 3.37 5.45
N ALA A 66 7.58 2.86 4.52
CA ALA A 66 8.04 2.05 3.39
C ALA A 66 9.05 2.80 2.52
N GLY A 67 8.79 4.06 2.19
CA GLY A 67 9.72 4.90 1.43
C GLY A 67 11.05 5.18 2.15
N ILE A 68 11.01 5.40 3.48
CA ILE A 68 12.23 5.57 4.29
C ILE A 68 13.03 4.27 4.32
N PHE A 69 12.37 3.13 4.56
CA PHE A 69 13.03 1.83 4.53
C PHE A 69 13.65 1.54 3.16
N TYR A 70 12.95 1.87 2.07
CA TYR A 70 13.49 1.77 0.72
C TYR A 70 14.75 2.61 0.56
N TYR A 71 14.71 3.89 0.95
CA TYR A 71 15.85 4.79 0.83
C TYR A 71 17.06 4.27 1.62
N LEU A 72 16.85 3.77 2.84
CA LEU A 72 17.92 3.21 3.68
C LEU A 72 18.52 1.92 3.11
N ILE A 73 17.71 1.06 2.49
CA ILE A 73 18.17 -0.16 1.82
C ILE A 73 18.95 0.21 0.54
N THR A 74 18.42 1.13 -0.26
CA THR A 74 18.99 1.47 -1.59
C THR A 74 20.26 2.29 -1.50
N GLU A 75 20.39 3.18 -0.51
CA GLU A 75 21.66 3.89 -0.23
C GLU A 75 22.70 3.04 0.51
N GLY A 76 22.42 1.75 0.76
CA GLY A 76 23.40 0.82 1.34
C GLY A 76 23.74 1.09 2.81
N LYS A 77 22.97 1.92 3.54
CA LYS A 77 23.18 2.13 4.98
C LYS A 77 22.73 0.94 5.83
N LEU A 78 21.91 0.06 5.27
CA LEU A 78 21.52 -1.23 5.85
C LEU A 78 22.12 -2.35 5.00
N HIS A 79 23.41 -2.63 5.19
CA HIS A 79 24.00 -3.91 4.81
C HIS A 79 23.45 -4.99 5.76
N PHE A 80 22.59 -5.87 5.26
CA PHE A 80 22.26 -7.15 5.90
C PHE A 80 23.19 -8.24 5.38
#